data_AF-A0A7L4PWC6-F1
#
_entry.id   AF-A0A7L4PWC6-F1
#
_cell.length_a   1.000
_cell.length_b   1.000
_cell.length_c   1.000
_cell.angle_alpha   90.00
_cell.angle_beta   90.00
_cell.angle_gamma   90.00
#
_symmetry.space_group_name_H-M   'P 1'
#
loop_
_entity.id
_entity.type
_entity.pdbx_description
1 polymer ?
#
loop_
_entity_poly.entity_id
_entity_poly.type
_entity_poly.pdbx_seq_one_letter_code
_entity_poly.pdbx_strand_id
1 'polypeptide(L)'
;MPDPASPASVRTEEAESMLRDLLWLNALIATELIQLVENSSALLRQGDIPDSCRLEHASLRAVALAIADRYKPGTDLRMHVQKHGD
;
A
#
# COMPACT_ATOMS: atom_id res chain seq x y z
N MET A 1 19.82 12.68 28.92
CA MET A 1 19.26 12.01 27.73
C MET A 1 18.57 10.73 28.19
N PRO A 2 17.35 10.45 27.74
CA PRO A 2 16.74 9.14 27.99
C PRO A 2 17.59 8.04 27.34
N ASP A 3 17.62 6.86 27.97
CA ASP A 3 18.30 5.68 27.44
C ASP A 3 17.59 5.20 26.15
N PRO A 4 18.28 5.11 25.00
CA PRO A 4 17.69 4.64 23.76
C PRO A 4 17.18 3.19 23.84
N ALA A 5 17.68 2.37 24.77
CA ALA A 5 17.21 0.99 24.99
C ALA A 5 16.01 0.90 25.96
N SER A 6 15.51 2.04 26.47
CA SER A 6 14.36 2.05 27.37
C SER A 6 13.10 1.52 26.68
N PRO A 7 12.25 0.71 27.36
CA PRO A 7 11.00 0.19 26.81
C PRO A 7 10.05 1.28 26.29
N ALA A 8 10.17 2.51 26.80
CA ALA A 8 9.40 3.65 26.31
C ALA A 8 9.92 4.15 24.95
N SER A 9 11.25 4.20 24.76
CA SER A 9 11.88 4.63 23.49
C SER A 9 11.52 3.66 22.36
N VAL A 10 11.62 2.35 22.62
CA VAL A 10 11.29 1.29 21.65
C VAL A 10 9.83 1.37 21.20
N ARG A 11 8.88 1.60 22.13
CA ARG A 11 7.45 1.77 21.78
C ARG A 11 7.19 3.01 20.93
N THR A 12 7.95 4.09 21.17
CA THR A 12 7.86 5.30 20.34
C THR A 12 8.37 5.04 18.93
N GLU A 13 9.51 4.34 18.78
CA GLU A 13 10.05 3.96 17.47
C GLU A 13 9.11 3.03 16.68
N GLU A 14 8.49 2.05 17.36
CA GLU A 14 7.46 1.18 16.77
C GLU A 14 6.24 1.99 16.31
N ALA A 15 5.72 2.89 17.14
CA ALA A 15 4.58 3.74 16.80
C ALA A 15 4.90 4.69 15.63
N GLU A 16 6.11 5.25 15.59
CA GLU A 16 6.57 6.07 14.47
C GLU A 16 6.71 5.26 13.18
N SER A 17 7.19 4.02 13.26
CA SER A 17 7.24 3.11 12.11
C SER A 17 5.84 2.82 11.58
N MET A 18 4.88 2.52 12.47
CA MET A 18 3.48 2.33 12.10
C MET A 18 2.90 3.59 11.43
N LEU A 19 3.21 4.78 11.94
CA LEU A 19 2.73 6.03 11.37
C LEU A 19 3.31 6.28 9.97
N ARG A 20 4.61 6.01 9.76
CA ARG A 20 5.24 6.11 8.42
C ARG A 20 4.58 5.17 7.42
N ASP A 21 4.31 3.93 7.83
CA ASP A 21 3.64 2.94 6.99
C ASP A 21 2.18 3.34 6.69
N LEU A 22 1.44 3.89 7.68
CA LEU A 22 0.09 4.41 7.49
C LEU A 22 0.04 5.61 6.53
N LEU A 23 0.98 6.55 6.65
CA LEU A 23 1.09 7.68 5.73
C LEU A 23 1.37 7.21 4.30
N TRP A 24 2.27 6.23 4.16
CA TRP A 24 2.58 5.62 2.86
C TRP A 24 1.34 4.92 2.26
N LEU A 25 0.64 4.10 3.04
CA LEU A 25 -0.59 3.42 2.60
C LEU A 25 -1.68 4.43 2.20
N ASN A 26 -1.82 5.53 2.93
CA ASN A 26 -2.79 6.57 2.60
C ASN A 26 -2.42 7.29 1.29
N ALA A 27 -1.14 7.56 1.05
CA ALA A 27 -0.67 8.10 -0.23
C ALA A 27 -0.95 7.12 -1.38
N LEU A 28 -0.70 5.82 -1.18
CA LEU A 28 -1.03 4.79 -2.16
C LEU A 28 -2.53 4.76 -2.48
N ILE A 29 -3.40 4.79 -1.48
CA ILE A 29 -4.86 4.83 -1.69
C ILE A 29 -5.25 6.02 -2.57
N ALA A 30 -4.67 7.20 -2.32
CA ALA A 30 -4.93 8.38 -3.15
C ALA A 30 -4.48 8.15 -4.61
N THR A 31 -3.31 7.57 -4.83
CA THR A 31 -2.81 7.20 -6.17
C THR A 31 -3.72 6.19 -6.88
N GLU A 32 -4.15 5.12 -6.20
CA GLU A 32 -5.06 4.12 -6.76
C GLU A 32 -6.43 4.73 -7.13
N LEU A 33 -6.96 5.64 -6.30
CA LEU A 33 -8.22 6.34 -6.59
C LEU A 33 -8.11 7.25 -7.82
N ILE A 34 -7.01 7.98 -7.97
CA ILE A 34 -6.73 8.77 -9.17
C ILE A 34 -6.69 7.86 -10.40
N GLN A 35 -5.95 6.75 -10.32
CA GLN A 35 -5.82 5.82 -11.43
C GLN A 35 -7.16 5.19 -11.84
N LEU A 36 -8.01 4.82 -10.87
CA LEU A 36 -9.35 4.31 -11.14
C LEU A 36 -10.19 5.32 -11.94
N VAL A 37 -10.10 6.60 -11.61
CA VAL A 37 -10.81 7.67 -12.35
C VAL A 37 -10.23 7.84 -13.75
N GLU A 38 -8.90 7.87 -13.90
CA GLU A 38 -8.23 8.02 -15.20
C GLU A 38 -8.53 6.85 -16.14
N ASN A 39 -8.41 5.61 -15.66
CA ASN A 39 -8.70 4.41 -16.44
C ASN A 39 -10.17 4.35 -16.85
N SER A 40 -11.09 4.65 -15.93
CA SER A 40 -12.53 4.70 -16.25
C SER A 40 -12.82 5.77 -17.31
N SER A 41 -12.18 6.93 -17.19
CA SER A 41 -12.27 8.04 -18.14
C SER A 41 -11.72 7.67 -19.54
N ALA A 42 -10.61 6.93 -19.61
CA ALA A 42 -10.04 6.42 -20.85
C ALA A 42 -10.96 5.39 -21.54
N LEU A 43 -11.48 4.42 -20.78
CA LEU A 43 -12.40 3.39 -21.28
C LEU A 43 -13.67 4.00 -21.88
N LEU A 44 -14.25 5.02 -21.23
CA LEU A 44 -15.42 5.74 -21.74
C LEU A 44 -15.16 6.47 -23.07
N ARG A 45 -13.89 6.81 -23.34
CA ARG A 45 -13.45 7.42 -24.61
C ARG A 45 -12.93 6.40 -25.61
N GLN A 46 -13.11 5.10 -25.36
CA GLN A 46 -12.56 4.01 -26.19
C GLN A 46 -11.02 4.08 -26.32
N GLY A 47 -10.34 4.64 -25.32
CA GLY A 47 -8.89 4.61 -25.22
C GLY A 47 -8.39 3.36 -24.48
N ASP A 48 -7.11 3.06 -24.65
CA ASP A 48 -6.45 1.94 -23.98
C ASP A 48 -5.84 2.35 -22.63
N ILE A 49 -5.75 1.38 -21.72
CA ILE A 49 -5.00 1.52 -20.46
C ILE A 49 -3.54 1.09 -20.72
N PRO A 50 -2.54 1.94 -20.43
CA PRO A 50 -1.14 1.60 -20.66
C PRO A 50 -0.68 0.36 -19.86
N ASP A 51 0.13 -0.50 -20.48
CA ASP A 51 0.70 -1.68 -19.79
C ASP A 51 1.64 -1.30 -18.64
N SER A 52 2.33 -0.17 -18.74
CA SER A 52 3.18 0.37 -17.67
C SER A 52 2.37 0.62 -16.39
N CYS A 53 1.14 1.13 -16.52
CA CYS A 53 0.23 1.33 -15.39
C CYS A 53 -0.05 0.00 -14.67
N ARG A 54 -0.33 -1.08 -15.42
CA ARG A 54 -0.58 -2.40 -14.80
C ARG A 54 0.63 -2.89 -13.99
N LEU A 55 1.83 -2.78 -14.55
CA LEU A 55 3.08 -3.24 -13.91
C LEU A 55 3.46 -2.40 -12.68
N GLU A 56 3.31 -1.09 -12.77
CA GLU A 56 3.62 -0.16 -11.66
C GLU A 56 2.66 -0.39 -10.48
N HIS A 57 1.36 -0.52 -10.75
CA HIS A 57 0.37 -0.77 -9.70
C HIS A 57 0.51 -2.17 -9.08
N ALA A 58 0.91 -3.18 -9.86
CA ALA A 58 1.22 -4.50 -9.31
C ALA A 58 2.39 -4.45 -8.31
N SER A 59 3.43 -3.65 -8.60
CA SER A 59 4.57 -3.50 -7.70
C SER A 59 4.24 -2.68 -6.45
N LEU A 60 3.41 -1.63 -6.57
CA LEU A 60 2.87 -0.90 -5.40
C LEU A 60 2.02 -1.79 -4.48
N ARG A 61 1.15 -2.63 -5.06
CA ARG A 61 0.33 -3.60 -4.32
C ARG A 61 1.18 -4.61 -3.55
N ALA A 62 2.29 -5.06 -4.11
CA ALA A 62 3.22 -5.96 -3.43
C ALA A 62 3.82 -5.32 -2.16
N VAL A 63 4.17 -4.03 -2.21
CA VAL A 63 4.65 -3.27 -1.05
C VAL A 63 3.56 -3.14 0.01
N ALA A 64 2.33 -2.80 -0.38
CA ALA A 64 1.21 -2.69 0.55
C ALA A 64 0.94 -4.01 1.31
N LEU A 65 1.00 -5.15 0.62
CA LEU A 65 0.84 -6.45 1.25
C LEU A 65 2.01 -6.79 2.19
N ALA A 66 3.24 -6.38 1.87
CA ALA A 66 4.38 -6.56 2.77
C ALA A 66 4.24 -5.73 4.06
N ILE A 67 3.69 -4.52 3.97
CA ILE A 67 3.36 -3.68 5.14
C ILE A 67 2.26 -4.37 5.97
N ALA A 68 1.19 -4.85 5.34
CA ALA A 68 0.10 -5.51 6.04
C ALA A 68 0.56 -6.77 6.80
N ASP A 69 1.36 -7.62 6.16
CA ASP A 69 1.87 -8.85 6.76
C ASP A 69 2.82 -8.58 7.94
N ARG A 70 3.55 -7.46 7.93
CA ARG A 70 4.42 -7.06 9.05
C ARG A 70 3.64 -6.89 10.34
N TYR A 71 2.45 -6.30 10.27
CA TYR A 71 1.65 -5.97 11.46
C TYR A 71 0.61 -7.02 11.82
N LYS A 72 0.06 -7.72 10.82
CA LYS A 72 -0.91 -8.79 11.04
C LYS A 72 -0.74 -9.90 10.01
N PRO A 73 0.21 -10.83 10.24
CA PRO A 73 0.42 -11.96 9.35
C PRO A 73 -0.75 -12.95 9.43
N GLY A 74 -0.86 -13.81 8.41
CA GLY A 74 -1.84 -14.91 8.40
C GLY A 74 -3.29 -14.47 8.21
N THR A 75 -3.51 -13.29 7.63
CA THR A 75 -4.85 -12.86 7.23
C THR A 75 -5.16 -13.30 5.81
N ASP A 76 -6.46 -13.41 5.49
CA ASP A 76 -6.92 -13.69 4.13
C ASP A 76 -6.72 -12.51 3.16
N LEU A 77 -6.23 -11.36 3.65
CA LEU A 77 -6.06 -10.14 2.84
C LEU A 77 -5.15 -10.38 1.63
N ARG A 78 -4.01 -11.03 1.84
CA ARG A 78 -3.07 -11.34 0.75
C ARG A 78 -3.72 -12.22 -0.31
N MET A 79 -4.40 -13.30 0.11
CA MET A 79 -5.11 -14.18 -0.81
C MET A 79 -6.24 -13.43 -1.55
N HIS A 80 -6.99 -12.58 -0.85
CA HIS A 80 -8.07 -11.81 -1.44
C HIS A 80 -7.55 -10.87 -2.53
N VAL A 81 -6.52 -10.08 -2.21
CA VAL A 81 -5.93 -9.10 -3.14
C VAL A 81 -5.29 -9.77 -4.36
N GLN A 82 -4.62 -10.92 -4.19
CA GLN A 82 -4.03 -11.66 -5.30
C GLN A 82 -5.07 -12.19 -6.30
N LYS A 83 -6.30 -12.48 -5.87
CA LYS A 83 -7.40 -12.90 -6.77
C LYS A 83 -7.93 -11.78 -7.66
N HIS A 84 -7.64 -10.52 -7.31
CA HIS A 84 -8.06 -9.33 -8.06
C HIS A 84 -6.88 -8.72 -8.84
N GLY A 85 -5.76 -9.43 -8.94
CA GLY A 85 -4.52 -8.93 -9.52
C GLY A 85 -4.38 -9.07 -11.03
N ASP A 86 -5.37 -9.68 -11.70
CA ASP A 86 -5.38 -9.99 -13.14
C ASP A 86 -6.16 -8.97 -13.95
#